data_AF-S0ETY8-F1
#
_entry.id   AF-S0ETY8-F1
#
_cell.length_a   1.000
_cell.length_b   1.000
_cell.length_c   1.000
_cell.angle_alpha   90.00
_cell.angle_beta   90.00
_cell.angle_gamma   90.00
#
_symmetry.space_group_name_H-M   'P 1'
#
loop_
_entity.id
_entity.type
_entity.pdbx_description
1 polymer ?
#
loop_
_entity_poly.entity_id
_entity_poly.type
_entity_poly.pdbx_seq_one_letter_code
_entity_poly.pdbx_strand_id
1 'polypeptide(L)'
;MSRREERRQAATDAALRALERFWQLRLPELFRTLYRQQEQPFLGHCEFFTLDAILAGTGREYGMLPQLLPFGRAVDEGGLYAFYAPRQKTEVDKWPVLYWDEDEMFLRPVASDFGAFLRHCALVGRYELEEQWAEMEFCDPEQYHLLAHLGLTHYKDVPCPRNETELHLAIVESDPQAALSLCHLGCRRRASNDDERALDYFHRAAEAAPWFGDPCYLMADVYRERGNLARATEEWWAVLNHLIPLCTRTWEWDLGADHPEADIYEVAADALVQFSRYADARFRSDPLWHVAVFDDPYDPKAREVLGNTYLAQGNFEAAEREFLNALTLAVGEESDQPDRLYDSLIILYERTGRAREASLARYDRTLPPPNT
;
A
#
# COMPACT_ATOMS: atom_id res chain seq x y z
N MET A 1 -2.21 -34.93 20.44
CA MET A 1 -1.06 -34.00 20.41
C MET A 1 0.02 -34.48 21.35
N SER A 2 1.28 -34.36 20.95
CA SER A 2 2.42 -34.66 21.83
C SER A 2 2.64 -33.51 22.83
N ARG A 3 3.19 -33.79 24.02
CA ARG A 3 3.62 -32.72 24.97
C ARG A 3 4.57 -31.69 24.32
N ARG A 4 5.33 -32.10 23.31
CA ARG A 4 6.21 -31.20 22.53
C ARG A 4 5.39 -30.22 21.69
N GLU A 5 4.31 -30.71 21.10
CA GLU A 5 3.40 -29.94 20.23
C GLU A 5 2.58 -28.93 21.04
N GLU A 6 2.07 -29.33 22.22
CA GLU A 6 1.41 -28.43 23.17
C GLU A 6 2.33 -27.29 23.62
N ARG A 7 3.60 -27.59 23.92
CA ARG A 7 4.59 -26.57 24.29
C ARG A 7 4.90 -25.62 23.14
N ARG A 8 5.04 -26.13 21.92
CA ARG A 8 5.24 -25.31 20.71
C ARG A 8 4.06 -24.36 20.50
N GLN A 9 2.85 -24.90 20.51
CA GLN A 9 1.61 -24.12 20.34
C GLN A 9 1.49 -23.02 21.40
N ALA A 10 1.77 -23.32 22.67
CA ALA A 10 1.74 -22.34 23.74
C ALA A 10 2.78 -21.22 23.57
N ALA A 11 3.97 -21.55 23.05
CA ALA A 11 5.01 -20.57 22.72
C ALA A 11 4.57 -19.67 21.56
N THR A 12 4.05 -20.24 20.47
CA THR A 12 3.50 -19.49 19.33
C THR A 12 2.39 -18.54 19.77
N ASP A 13 1.43 -19.01 20.58
CA ASP A 13 0.34 -18.16 21.07
C ASP A 13 0.84 -17.05 22.01
N ALA A 14 1.93 -17.27 22.74
CA ALA A 14 2.58 -16.24 23.55
C ALA A 14 3.27 -15.18 22.70
N ALA A 15 3.97 -15.59 21.63
CA ALA A 15 4.61 -14.70 20.67
C ALA A 15 3.57 -13.85 19.91
N LEU A 16 2.49 -14.45 19.41
CA LEU A 16 1.38 -13.73 18.79
C LEU A 16 0.78 -12.67 19.73
N ARG A 17 0.55 -13.01 21.00
CA ARG A 17 0.07 -12.03 22.00
C ARG A 17 1.09 -10.93 22.30
N ALA A 18 2.39 -11.23 22.25
CA ALA A 18 3.43 -10.22 22.41
C ALA A 18 3.44 -9.26 21.22
N LEU A 19 3.28 -9.79 20.01
CA LEU A 19 3.18 -9.03 18.77
C LEU A 19 1.95 -8.10 18.79
N GLU A 20 0.77 -8.63 19.11
CA GLU A 20 -0.46 -7.83 19.25
C GLU A 20 -0.33 -6.70 20.29
N ARG A 21 0.38 -6.95 21.39
CA ARG A 21 0.66 -5.91 22.40
C ARG A 21 1.65 -4.86 21.91
N PHE A 22 2.73 -5.27 21.28
CA PHE A 22 3.75 -4.36 20.76
C PHE A 22 3.16 -3.41 19.72
N TRP A 23 2.40 -3.97 18.77
CA TRP A 23 1.76 -3.21 17.69
C TRP A 23 0.43 -2.58 18.06
N GLN A 24 -0.08 -2.85 19.26
CA GLN A 24 -1.36 -2.37 19.78
C GLN A 24 -2.52 -2.64 18.81
N LEU A 25 -2.51 -3.80 18.16
CA LEU A 25 -3.50 -4.21 17.18
C LEU A 25 -3.80 -5.70 17.32
N ARG A 26 -4.98 -6.11 16.86
CA ARG A 26 -5.34 -7.53 16.74
C ARG A 26 -5.00 -8.01 15.34
N LEU A 27 -4.20 -9.08 15.27
CA LEU A 27 -3.79 -9.69 14.01
C LEU A 27 -4.94 -10.51 13.40
N PRO A 28 -5.04 -10.60 12.06
CA PRO A 28 -6.04 -11.45 11.40
C PRO A 28 -6.01 -12.89 11.93
N GLU A 29 -7.18 -13.52 12.12
CA GLU A 29 -7.20 -14.91 12.60
C GLU A 29 -6.52 -15.90 11.62
N LEU A 30 -6.58 -15.63 10.31
CA LEU A 30 -5.84 -16.42 9.32
C LEU A 30 -4.32 -16.30 9.49
N PHE A 31 -3.81 -15.12 9.86
CA PHE A 31 -2.39 -14.92 10.17
C PHE A 31 -1.99 -15.74 11.41
N ARG A 32 -2.82 -15.70 12.47
CA ARG A 32 -2.58 -16.49 13.68
C ARG A 32 -2.61 -17.98 13.37
N THR A 33 -3.56 -18.43 12.55
CA THR A 33 -3.68 -19.84 12.14
C THR A 33 -2.45 -20.27 11.34
N LEU A 34 -1.96 -19.45 10.42
CA LEU A 34 -0.75 -19.71 9.63
C LEU A 34 0.46 -20.03 10.53
N TYR A 35 0.78 -19.16 11.49
CA TYR A 35 1.94 -19.35 12.37
C TYR A 35 1.80 -20.50 13.38
N ARG A 36 0.57 -20.96 13.64
CA ARG A 36 0.36 -22.18 14.46
C ARG A 36 0.70 -23.45 13.67
N GLN A 37 0.58 -23.41 12.35
CA GLN A 37 0.91 -24.54 11.49
C GLN A 37 2.40 -24.56 11.12
N GLN A 38 2.98 -23.39 10.82
CA GLN A 38 4.37 -23.27 10.34
C GLN A 38 5.11 -22.14 11.06
N GLU A 39 6.37 -22.40 11.42
CA GLU A 39 7.21 -21.43 12.14
C GLU A 39 7.76 -20.33 11.22
N GLN A 40 8.10 -20.70 9.99
CA GLN A 40 8.51 -19.79 8.92
C GLN A 40 7.71 -20.15 7.66
N PRO A 41 6.47 -19.66 7.54
CA PRO A 41 5.63 -19.98 6.40
C PRO A 41 6.23 -19.49 5.08
N PHE A 42 5.94 -20.21 4.00
CA PHE A 42 6.31 -19.83 2.64
C PHE A 42 5.13 -20.12 1.72
N LEU A 43 4.72 -19.14 0.91
CA LEU A 43 3.58 -19.31 0.01
C LEU A 43 3.76 -18.46 -1.26
N GLY A 44 3.78 -19.13 -2.41
CA GLY A 44 4.07 -18.45 -3.69
C GLY A 44 5.42 -17.74 -3.62
N HIS A 45 5.43 -16.44 -3.91
CA HIS A 45 6.62 -15.57 -3.83
C HIS A 45 6.80 -14.88 -2.47
N CYS A 46 5.93 -15.16 -1.49
CA CYS A 46 6.00 -14.55 -0.17
C CYS A 46 6.76 -15.45 0.82
N GLU A 47 7.93 -14.98 1.26
CA GLU A 47 8.62 -15.52 2.42
C GLU A 47 8.19 -14.76 3.67
N PHE A 48 7.53 -15.45 4.61
CA PHE A 48 7.09 -14.83 5.85
C PHE A 48 8.23 -14.77 6.87
N PHE A 49 8.31 -13.65 7.59
CA PHE A 49 9.26 -13.50 8.69
C PHE A 49 8.88 -14.40 9.88
N THR A 50 9.84 -14.76 10.72
CA THR A 50 9.48 -15.45 11.98
C THR A 50 8.78 -14.47 12.93
N LEU A 51 7.96 -14.97 13.87
CA LEU A 51 7.30 -14.10 14.85
C LEU A 51 8.30 -13.28 15.68
N ASP A 52 9.46 -13.86 15.99
CA ASP A 52 10.53 -13.16 16.72
C ASP A 52 11.16 -12.06 15.86
N ALA A 53 11.34 -12.29 14.55
CA ALA A 53 11.82 -11.28 13.61
C ALA A 53 10.83 -10.11 13.50
N ILE A 54 9.53 -10.38 13.34
CA ILE A 54 8.50 -9.32 13.29
C ILE A 54 8.48 -8.54 14.62
N LEU A 55 8.62 -9.22 15.76
CA LEU A 55 8.67 -8.57 17.08
C LEU A 55 9.94 -7.72 17.26
N ALA A 56 11.05 -8.12 16.66
CA ALA A 56 12.28 -7.35 16.59
C ALA A 56 12.22 -6.20 15.56
N GLY A 57 11.10 -6.03 14.87
CA GLY A 57 10.91 -5.01 13.85
C GLY A 57 11.61 -5.31 12.53
N THR A 58 11.87 -6.58 12.20
CA THR A 58 12.40 -6.95 10.87
C THR A 58 11.51 -6.40 9.76
N GLY A 59 12.16 -5.81 8.74
CA GLY A 59 11.51 -5.12 7.64
C GLY A 59 11.02 -3.72 7.98
N ARG A 60 11.03 -3.28 9.24
CA ARG A 60 10.82 -1.85 9.53
C ARG A 60 12.10 -1.08 9.26
N GLU A 61 11.93 0.05 8.61
CA GLU A 61 13.03 0.96 8.34
C GLU A 61 12.72 2.37 8.82
N TYR A 62 13.78 3.15 8.92
CA TYR A 62 13.70 4.54 9.28
C TYR A 62 12.94 5.32 8.18
N GLY A 63 11.83 5.93 8.56
CA GLY A 63 10.99 6.77 7.71
C GLY A 63 9.84 6.03 7.03
N MET A 64 9.67 4.74 7.35
CA MET A 64 8.47 3.99 7.03
C MET A 64 7.24 4.62 7.70
N LEU A 65 6.09 4.51 7.04
CA LEU A 65 4.79 4.88 7.61
C LEU A 65 4.50 4.09 8.91
N PRO A 66 4.12 4.75 10.03
CA PRO A 66 3.71 4.09 11.28
C PRO A 66 2.52 3.14 11.13
N GLN A 67 1.76 3.27 10.04
CA GLN A 67 0.60 2.46 9.72
C GLN A 67 0.97 1.09 9.15
N LEU A 68 2.20 0.89 8.67
CA LEU A 68 2.65 -0.36 8.08
C LEU A 68 3.14 -1.33 9.15
N LEU A 69 2.84 -2.61 8.95
CA LEU A 69 3.37 -3.72 9.74
C LEU A 69 3.93 -4.78 8.76
N PRO A 70 5.25 -4.77 8.50
CA PRO A 70 5.89 -5.78 7.68
C PRO A 70 5.73 -7.16 8.30
N PHE A 71 5.46 -8.16 7.47
CA PHE A 71 5.36 -9.55 7.92
C PHE A 71 6.03 -10.56 7.00
N GLY A 72 6.49 -10.14 5.83
CA GLY A 72 7.18 -10.99 4.87
C GLY A 72 7.81 -10.16 3.75
N ARG A 73 8.51 -10.84 2.86
CA ARG A 73 9.18 -10.26 1.70
C ARG A 73 8.84 -11.00 0.42
N ALA A 74 8.89 -10.31 -0.70
CA ALA A 74 8.90 -10.94 -2.01
C ALA A 74 10.29 -11.52 -2.29
N VAL A 75 10.37 -12.77 -2.72
CA VAL A 75 11.66 -13.45 -2.97
C VAL A 75 12.41 -12.83 -4.16
N ASP A 76 11.68 -12.36 -5.16
CA ASP A 76 12.25 -11.99 -6.47
C ASP A 76 12.26 -10.48 -6.74
N GLU A 77 11.40 -9.70 -6.08
CA GLU A 77 11.21 -8.26 -6.36
C GLU A 77 11.89 -7.32 -5.35
N GLY A 78 12.54 -7.85 -4.30
CA GLY A 78 13.30 -7.02 -3.36
C GLY A 78 12.47 -6.10 -2.47
N GLY A 79 11.17 -6.37 -2.25
CA GLY A 79 10.31 -5.56 -1.40
C GLY A 79 9.55 -6.32 -0.31
N LEU A 80 8.75 -5.59 0.46
CA LEU A 80 8.11 -6.07 1.69
C LEU A 80 6.59 -6.15 1.57
N TYR A 81 6.02 -7.23 2.11
CA TYR A 81 4.58 -7.31 2.36
C TYR A 81 4.26 -6.82 3.77
N ALA A 82 3.29 -5.92 3.86
CA ALA A 82 2.90 -5.31 5.13
C ALA A 82 1.39 -5.21 5.28
N PHE A 83 0.90 -5.38 6.52
CA PHE A 83 -0.44 -4.94 6.86
C PHE A 83 -0.48 -3.42 6.88
N TYR A 84 -1.49 -2.86 6.24
CA TYR A 84 -1.79 -1.45 6.34
C TYR A 84 -2.91 -1.23 7.35
N ALA A 85 -2.61 -0.43 8.37
CA ALA A 85 -3.57 -0.03 9.39
C ALA A 85 -4.06 1.41 9.12
N PRO A 86 -5.06 1.61 8.23
CA PRO A 86 -5.53 2.95 7.91
C PRO A 86 -6.15 3.61 9.15
N ARG A 87 -6.25 4.94 9.10
CA ARG A 87 -6.78 5.76 10.21
C ARG A 87 -8.21 5.41 10.59
N GLN A 88 -9.03 5.05 9.60
CA GLN A 88 -10.41 4.65 9.83
C GLN A 88 -10.43 3.27 10.47
N LYS A 89 -11.29 3.10 11.47
CA LYS A 89 -11.45 1.83 12.17
C LYS A 89 -11.83 0.75 11.16
N THR A 90 -10.85 -0.06 10.77
CA THR A 90 -11.09 -1.27 10.00
C THR A 90 -11.92 -2.21 10.85
N GLU A 91 -12.82 -2.94 10.19
CA GLU A 91 -13.42 -4.09 10.84
C GLU A 91 -12.30 -5.01 11.32
N VAL A 92 -12.49 -5.59 12.50
CA VAL A 92 -11.53 -6.57 13.03
C VAL A 92 -11.32 -7.65 11.96
N ASP A 93 -10.06 -7.97 11.67
CA ASP A 93 -9.61 -8.94 10.66
C ASP A 93 -9.62 -8.47 9.18
N LYS A 94 -9.97 -7.20 8.88
CA LYS A 94 -9.86 -6.62 7.52
C LYS A 94 -8.73 -5.61 7.42
N TRP A 95 -7.50 -6.12 7.46
CA TRP A 95 -6.30 -5.32 7.26
C TRP A 95 -5.83 -5.48 5.81
N PRO A 96 -5.91 -4.43 4.97
CA PRO A 96 -5.34 -4.47 3.64
C PRO A 96 -3.87 -4.86 3.68
N VAL A 97 -3.42 -5.59 2.66
CA VAL A 97 -2.01 -5.91 2.48
C VAL A 97 -1.47 -5.04 1.37
N LEU A 98 -0.39 -4.33 1.71
CA LEU A 98 0.41 -3.53 0.78
C LEU A 98 1.69 -4.27 0.44
N TYR A 99 2.18 -4.04 -0.78
CA TYR A 99 3.56 -4.28 -1.16
C TYR A 99 4.31 -2.95 -1.09
N TRP A 100 5.43 -2.93 -0.38
CA TRP A 100 6.35 -1.81 -0.34
C TRP A 100 7.55 -2.13 -1.21
N ASP A 101 7.70 -1.34 -2.27
CA ASP A 101 8.90 -1.30 -3.08
C ASP A 101 9.95 -0.46 -2.35
N GLU A 102 11.01 -1.11 -1.85
CA GLU A 102 12.06 -0.46 -1.07
C GLU A 102 12.94 0.44 -1.94
N ASP A 103 13.09 0.11 -3.23
CA ASP A 103 13.93 0.87 -4.17
C ASP A 103 13.23 2.17 -4.59
N GLU A 104 11.93 2.08 -4.87
CA GLU A 104 11.15 3.21 -5.39
C GLU A 104 10.35 3.95 -4.30
N MET A 105 10.32 3.42 -3.08
CA MET A 105 9.60 3.98 -1.93
C MET A 105 8.08 4.12 -2.14
N PHE A 106 7.50 3.28 -3.01
CA PHE A 106 6.06 3.23 -3.27
C PHE A 106 5.36 2.05 -2.58
N LEU A 107 4.08 2.24 -2.32
CA LEU A 107 3.19 1.31 -1.67
C LEU A 107 1.99 1.03 -2.57
N ARG A 108 1.85 -0.24 -2.97
CA ARG A 108 0.76 -0.68 -3.84
C ARG A 108 -0.19 -1.67 -3.14
N PRO A 109 -1.52 -1.51 -3.26
CA PRO A 109 -2.50 -2.45 -2.71
C PRO A 109 -2.41 -3.81 -3.40
N VAL A 110 -2.08 -4.84 -2.64
CA VAL A 110 -2.05 -6.22 -3.12
C VAL A 110 -3.40 -6.90 -2.89
N ALA A 111 -3.98 -6.70 -1.72
CA ALA A 111 -5.22 -7.36 -1.32
C ALA A 111 -5.99 -6.54 -0.26
N SER A 112 -7.31 -6.70 -0.24
CA SER A 112 -8.20 -6.01 0.70
C SER A 112 -8.12 -6.56 2.14
N ASP A 113 -7.72 -7.83 2.29
CA ASP A 113 -7.47 -8.48 3.57
C ASP A 113 -6.40 -9.59 3.48
N PHE A 114 -6.03 -10.17 4.62
CA PHE A 114 -5.00 -11.22 4.66
C PHE A 114 -5.43 -12.53 3.96
N GLY A 115 -6.73 -12.86 3.99
CA GLY A 115 -7.22 -14.05 3.31
C GLY A 115 -7.16 -13.89 1.80
N ALA A 116 -7.51 -12.70 1.30
CA ALA A 116 -7.33 -12.30 -0.10
C ALA A 116 -5.85 -12.31 -0.49
N PHE A 117 -4.96 -11.83 0.37
CA PHE A 117 -3.51 -11.89 0.15
C PHE A 117 -2.99 -13.32 -0.02
N LEU A 118 -3.39 -14.26 0.84
CA LEU A 118 -2.97 -15.66 0.69
C LEU A 118 -3.46 -16.28 -0.63
N ARG A 119 -4.66 -15.92 -1.09
CA ARG A 119 -5.16 -16.32 -2.42
C ARG A 119 -4.35 -15.68 -3.54
N HIS A 120 -4.01 -14.40 -3.40
CA HIS A 120 -3.16 -13.68 -4.32
C HIS A 120 -1.80 -14.38 -4.46
N CYS A 121 -1.09 -14.68 -3.36
CA CYS A 121 0.20 -15.39 -3.42
C CYS A 121 0.11 -16.74 -4.13
N ALA A 122 -0.96 -17.50 -3.86
CA ALA A 122 -1.18 -18.79 -4.50
C ALA A 122 -1.49 -18.68 -6.00
N LEU A 123 -2.25 -17.65 -6.39
CA LEU A 123 -2.65 -17.43 -7.78
C LEU A 123 -1.51 -16.84 -8.62
N VAL A 124 -0.84 -15.80 -8.13
CA VAL A 124 0.31 -15.17 -8.79
C VAL A 124 1.47 -16.15 -8.88
N GLY A 125 1.77 -16.89 -7.81
CA GLY A 125 2.80 -17.92 -7.85
C GLY A 125 2.53 -19.01 -8.89
N ARG A 126 1.28 -19.40 -9.10
CA ARG A 126 0.91 -20.34 -10.17
C ARG A 126 1.13 -19.74 -11.56
N TYR A 127 0.69 -18.50 -11.74
CA TYR A 127 0.83 -17.77 -13.00
C TYR A 127 2.31 -17.63 -13.40
N GLU A 128 3.16 -17.18 -12.49
CA GLU A 128 4.59 -16.98 -12.75
C GLU A 128 5.34 -18.30 -12.98
N LEU A 129 5.03 -19.36 -12.23
CA LEU A 129 5.63 -20.68 -12.50
C LEU A 129 5.21 -21.24 -13.86
N GLU A 130 3.96 -21.06 -14.29
CA GLU A 130 3.54 -21.50 -15.63
C GLU A 130 4.20 -20.68 -16.74
N GLU A 131 4.40 -19.37 -16.52
CA GLU A 131 5.10 -18.50 -17.47
C GLU A 131 6.59 -18.86 -17.60
N GLN A 132 7.27 -19.08 -16.46
CA GLN A 132 8.71 -19.38 -16.44
C GLN A 132 9.02 -20.85 -16.76
N TRP A 133 8.16 -21.77 -16.35
CA TRP A 133 8.38 -23.22 -16.40
C TRP A 133 7.10 -24.00 -16.69
N ALA A 134 6.54 -23.83 -17.89
CA ALA A 134 5.34 -24.55 -18.35
C ALA A 134 5.40 -26.10 -18.23
N GLU A 135 6.59 -26.68 -18.08
CA GLU A 135 6.80 -28.12 -17.87
C GLU A 135 6.84 -28.56 -16.39
N MET A 136 6.89 -27.61 -15.45
CA MET A 136 6.87 -27.88 -14.02
C MET A 136 5.46 -27.78 -13.47
N GLU A 137 5.01 -28.83 -12.79
CA GLU A 137 3.74 -28.80 -12.08
C GLU A 137 3.89 -27.91 -10.83
N PHE A 138 3.13 -26.80 -10.77
CA PHE A 138 2.96 -26.01 -9.53
C PHE A 138 2.28 -26.90 -8.50
N CYS A 139 3.06 -27.69 -7.78
CA CYS A 139 2.54 -28.60 -6.78
C CYS A 139 3.62 -29.04 -5.80
N ASP A 140 4.06 -28.10 -4.97
CA ASP A 140 4.51 -28.50 -3.63
C ASP A 140 3.26 -28.93 -2.83
N PRO A 141 3.09 -30.24 -2.53
CA PRO A 141 1.95 -30.72 -1.76
C PRO A 141 1.83 -30.02 -0.40
N GLU A 142 2.94 -29.53 0.15
CA GLU A 142 2.97 -28.84 1.43
C GLU A 142 2.20 -27.51 1.39
N GLN A 143 2.36 -26.71 0.33
CA GLN A 143 1.59 -25.47 0.14
C GLN A 143 0.10 -25.77 -0.04
N TYR A 144 -0.23 -26.85 -0.74
CA TYR A 144 -1.61 -27.26 -0.91
C TYR A 144 -2.27 -27.65 0.41
N HIS A 145 -1.56 -28.42 1.22
CA HIS A 145 -2.00 -28.79 2.55
C HIS A 145 -2.14 -27.56 3.43
N LEU A 146 -1.20 -26.62 3.40
CA LEU A 146 -1.26 -25.38 4.18
C LEU A 146 -2.53 -24.58 3.85
N LEU A 147 -2.78 -24.28 2.59
CA LEU A 147 -3.97 -23.55 2.15
C LEU A 147 -5.27 -24.29 2.52
N ALA A 148 -5.28 -25.63 2.44
CA ALA A 148 -6.43 -26.41 2.90
C ALA A 148 -6.66 -26.31 4.42
N HIS A 149 -5.60 -26.29 5.23
CA HIS A 149 -5.70 -26.06 6.68
C HIS A 149 -6.20 -24.65 7.01
N LEU A 150 -5.93 -23.68 6.14
CA LEU A 150 -6.43 -22.30 6.25
C LEU A 150 -7.87 -22.14 5.72
N GLY A 151 -8.51 -23.22 5.25
CA GLY A 151 -9.86 -23.19 4.69
C GLY A 151 -9.93 -22.52 3.31
N LEU A 152 -8.80 -22.27 2.67
CA LEU A 152 -8.69 -21.64 1.37
C LEU A 152 -8.59 -22.71 0.29
N THR A 153 -9.60 -23.57 0.10
CA THR A 153 -9.49 -24.74 -0.82
C THR A 153 -9.91 -24.48 -2.27
N HIS A 154 -10.68 -23.43 -2.51
CA HIS A 154 -11.30 -23.12 -3.82
C HIS A 154 -10.30 -22.83 -4.95
N TYR A 155 -9.06 -22.41 -4.65
CA TYR A 155 -8.04 -22.08 -5.65
C TYR A 155 -7.61 -23.28 -6.51
N LYS A 156 -7.80 -24.54 -6.05
CA LYS A 156 -7.49 -25.75 -6.84
C LYS A 156 -8.32 -25.83 -8.12
N ASP A 157 -9.57 -25.38 -8.05
CA ASP A 157 -10.51 -25.48 -9.15
C ASP A 157 -10.47 -24.24 -10.05
N VAL A 158 -9.71 -23.21 -9.67
CA VAL A 158 -9.45 -22.01 -10.49
C VAL A 158 -8.39 -22.38 -11.54
N PRO A 159 -8.72 -22.35 -12.84
CA PRO A 159 -7.73 -22.54 -13.90
C PRO A 159 -6.60 -21.53 -13.73
N CYS A 160 -5.37 -21.94 -14.01
CA CYS A 160 -4.28 -20.98 -13.99
C CYS A 160 -4.52 -19.92 -15.09
N PRO A 161 -4.37 -18.63 -14.78
CA PRO A 161 -4.48 -17.58 -15.77
C PRO A 161 -3.45 -17.75 -16.90
N ARG A 162 -3.84 -17.48 -18.14
CA ARG A 162 -2.93 -17.61 -19.30
C ARG A 162 -2.27 -16.31 -19.74
N ASN A 163 -2.69 -15.20 -19.14
CA ASN A 163 -2.19 -13.86 -19.38
C ASN A 163 -2.59 -12.97 -18.21
N GLU A 164 -1.98 -11.79 -18.13
CA GLU A 164 -2.21 -10.79 -17.10
C GLU A 164 -3.69 -10.37 -16.95
N THR A 165 -4.43 -10.26 -18.06
CA THR A 165 -5.87 -9.93 -17.99
C THR A 165 -6.67 -11.03 -17.29
N GLU A 166 -6.41 -12.30 -17.61
CA GLU A 166 -7.01 -13.44 -16.91
C GLU A 166 -6.60 -13.49 -15.44
N LEU A 167 -5.36 -13.07 -15.12
CA LEU A 167 -4.85 -13.03 -13.75
C LEU A 167 -5.63 -12.02 -12.92
N HIS A 168 -5.74 -10.77 -13.38
CA HIS A 168 -6.49 -9.75 -12.65
C HIS A 168 -7.98 -10.05 -12.55
N LEU A 169 -8.58 -10.71 -13.55
CA LEU A 169 -9.95 -11.21 -13.45
C LEU A 169 -10.09 -12.24 -12.33
N ALA A 170 -9.18 -13.22 -12.24
CA ALA A 170 -9.19 -14.23 -11.19
C ALA A 170 -8.91 -13.62 -9.81
N ILE A 171 -8.02 -12.61 -9.71
CA ILE A 171 -7.80 -11.87 -8.46
C ILE A 171 -9.09 -11.17 -8.03
N VAL A 172 -9.74 -10.40 -8.91
CA VAL A 172 -10.98 -9.66 -8.59
C VAL A 172 -12.14 -10.58 -8.26
N GLU A 173 -12.22 -11.76 -8.87
CA GLU A 173 -13.23 -12.77 -8.51
C GLU A 173 -13.01 -13.31 -7.08
N SER A 174 -11.76 -13.46 -6.67
CA SER A 174 -11.39 -13.90 -5.32
C SER A 174 -11.38 -12.77 -4.27
N ASP A 175 -11.17 -11.53 -4.71
CA ASP A 175 -11.12 -10.30 -3.92
C ASP A 175 -11.72 -9.14 -4.73
N PRO A 176 -13.04 -8.91 -4.62
CA PRO A 176 -13.72 -7.84 -5.36
C PRO A 176 -13.25 -6.42 -5.03
N GLN A 177 -12.42 -6.26 -3.99
CA GLN A 177 -11.85 -5.00 -3.52
C GLN A 177 -10.34 -4.90 -3.81
N ALA A 178 -9.78 -5.75 -4.67
CA ALA A 178 -8.40 -5.66 -5.12
C ALA A 178 -8.19 -4.41 -6.00
N ALA A 179 -7.92 -3.26 -5.38
CA ALA A 179 -7.88 -1.94 -6.02
C ALA A 179 -6.89 -1.87 -7.19
N LEU A 180 -5.67 -2.42 -7.04
CA LEU A 180 -4.68 -2.49 -8.12
C LEU A 180 -5.23 -3.27 -9.33
N SER A 181 -5.76 -4.47 -9.12
CA SER A 181 -6.35 -5.29 -10.19
C SER A 181 -7.55 -4.63 -10.86
N LEU A 182 -8.38 -3.90 -10.11
CA LEU A 182 -9.46 -3.10 -10.68
C LEU A 182 -8.90 -2.00 -11.60
N CYS A 183 -7.82 -1.31 -11.21
CA CYS A 183 -7.13 -0.35 -12.08
C CYS A 183 -6.57 -1.01 -13.35
N HIS A 184 -5.91 -2.17 -13.26
CA HIS A 184 -5.44 -2.88 -14.47
C HIS A 184 -6.59 -3.21 -15.42
N LEU A 185 -7.69 -3.77 -14.90
CA LEU A 185 -8.87 -4.07 -15.72
C LEU A 185 -9.50 -2.81 -16.32
N GLY A 186 -9.52 -1.70 -15.58
CA GLY A 186 -9.95 -0.39 -16.08
C GLY A 186 -9.09 0.11 -17.23
N CYS A 187 -7.77 0.04 -17.11
CA CYS A 187 -6.82 0.40 -18.17
C CYS A 187 -7.04 -0.46 -19.42
N ARG A 188 -7.25 -1.77 -19.28
CA ARG A 188 -7.58 -2.66 -20.42
C ARG A 188 -8.90 -2.29 -21.11
N ARG A 189 -9.90 -1.83 -20.36
CA ARG A 189 -11.17 -1.32 -20.94
C ARG A 189 -10.96 -0.01 -21.68
N ARG A 190 -10.20 0.91 -21.10
CA ARG A 190 -9.83 2.17 -21.75
C ARG A 190 -9.06 1.93 -23.06
N ALA A 191 -8.08 1.03 -23.07
CA ALA A 191 -7.35 0.64 -24.28
C ALA A 191 -8.26 0.05 -25.38
N SER A 192 -9.43 -0.45 -25.00
CA SER A 192 -10.49 -0.91 -25.92
C SER A 192 -11.50 0.18 -26.31
N ASN A 193 -11.24 1.45 -25.97
CA ASN A 193 -12.13 2.61 -26.10
C ASN A 193 -13.47 2.46 -25.34
N ASP A 194 -13.49 1.69 -24.25
CA ASP A 194 -14.64 1.50 -23.36
C ASP A 194 -14.46 2.28 -22.04
N ASP A 195 -14.32 3.59 -22.18
CA ASP A 195 -14.07 4.53 -21.08
C ASP A 195 -15.13 4.48 -19.96
N GLU A 196 -16.40 4.21 -20.29
CA GLU A 196 -17.47 4.12 -19.28
C GLU A 196 -17.20 2.96 -18.31
N ARG A 197 -16.80 1.79 -18.85
CA ARG A 197 -16.40 0.67 -17.99
C ARG A 197 -15.06 0.91 -17.31
N ALA A 198 -14.14 1.63 -17.96
CA ALA A 198 -12.89 2.01 -17.31
C ALA A 198 -13.15 2.85 -16.05
N LEU A 199 -13.99 3.89 -16.16
CA LEU A 199 -14.41 4.72 -15.04
C LEU A 199 -15.12 3.92 -13.94
N ASP A 200 -15.98 2.95 -14.29
CA ASP A 200 -16.60 2.05 -13.29
C ASP A 200 -15.54 1.29 -12.47
N TYR A 201 -14.54 0.71 -13.14
CA TYR A 201 -13.44 0.03 -12.47
C TYR A 201 -12.63 0.97 -11.57
N PHE A 202 -12.28 2.16 -12.06
CA PHE A 202 -11.50 3.13 -11.29
C PHE A 202 -12.29 3.66 -10.09
N HIS A 203 -13.58 3.94 -10.23
CA HIS A 203 -14.43 4.32 -9.09
C HIS A 203 -14.48 3.22 -8.03
N ARG A 204 -14.66 1.96 -8.42
CA ARG A 204 -14.63 0.82 -7.49
C ARG A 204 -13.27 0.65 -6.81
N ALA A 205 -12.18 0.92 -7.51
CA ALA A 205 -10.83 0.90 -6.93
C ALA A 205 -10.66 2.01 -5.89
N ALA A 206 -11.10 3.23 -6.19
CA ALA A 206 -11.08 4.36 -5.25
C ALA A 206 -11.97 4.11 -4.02
N GLU A 207 -13.11 3.44 -4.19
CA GLU A 207 -13.98 3.04 -3.08
C GLU A 207 -13.34 1.96 -2.20
N ALA A 208 -12.67 0.98 -2.81
CA ALA A 208 -12.01 -0.12 -2.11
C ALA A 208 -10.77 0.34 -1.33
N ALA A 209 -9.99 1.26 -1.90
CA ALA A 209 -8.80 1.83 -1.27
C ALA A 209 -8.81 3.37 -1.38
N PRO A 210 -9.58 4.10 -0.54
CA PRO A 210 -9.67 5.56 -0.60
C PRO A 210 -8.38 6.33 -0.29
N TRP A 211 -7.31 5.62 0.02
CA TRP A 211 -5.98 6.16 0.33
C TRP A 211 -4.99 5.92 -0.82
N PHE A 212 -5.39 5.15 -1.85
CA PHE A 212 -4.60 4.84 -3.04
C PHE A 212 -4.89 5.89 -4.11
N GLY A 213 -3.87 6.62 -4.55
CA GLY A 213 -4.05 7.80 -5.42
C GLY A 213 -4.28 7.48 -6.89
N ASP A 214 -3.82 6.32 -7.36
CA ASP A 214 -3.80 5.96 -8.76
C ASP A 214 -5.17 5.92 -9.43
N PRO A 215 -6.25 5.38 -8.81
CA PRO A 215 -7.58 5.45 -9.40
C PRO A 215 -8.00 6.89 -9.72
N CYS A 216 -7.65 7.87 -8.87
CA CYS A 216 -7.96 9.28 -9.11
C CYS A 216 -7.19 9.78 -10.34
N TYR A 217 -5.89 9.48 -10.44
CA TYR A 217 -5.10 9.83 -11.62
C TYR A 217 -5.68 9.23 -12.91
N LEU A 218 -6.04 7.94 -12.89
CA LEU A 218 -6.60 7.24 -14.03
C LEU A 218 -7.97 7.80 -14.46
N MET A 219 -8.82 8.19 -13.51
CA MET A 219 -10.08 8.90 -13.80
C MET A 219 -9.83 10.28 -14.39
N ALA A 220 -8.88 11.04 -13.82
CA ALA A 220 -8.51 12.37 -14.30
C ALA A 220 -8.11 12.33 -15.77
N ASP A 221 -7.33 11.31 -16.14
CA ASP A 221 -6.84 11.14 -17.49
C ASP A 221 -7.94 10.80 -18.49
N VAL A 222 -8.88 9.91 -18.14
CA VAL A 222 -10.09 9.65 -18.95
C VAL A 222 -10.93 10.92 -19.10
N TYR A 223 -11.12 11.69 -18.02
CA TYR A 223 -11.87 12.94 -18.10
C TYR A 223 -11.18 14.00 -18.98
N ARG A 224 -9.84 14.07 -18.93
CA ARG A 224 -9.03 14.96 -19.77
C ARG A 224 -9.23 14.63 -21.25
N GLU A 225 -9.11 13.36 -21.63
CA GLU A 225 -9.29 12.91 -23.02
C GLU A 225 -10.70 13.20 -23.56
N ARG A 226 -11.71 13.08 -22.69
CA ARG A 226 -13.11 13.44 -23.00
C ARG A 226 -13.36 14.95 -23.02
N GLY A 227 -12.35 15.78 -22.76
CA GLY A 227 -12.46 17.23 -22.70
C GLY A 227 -13.18 17.77 -21.46
N ASN A 228 -13.47 16.92 -20.47
CA ASN A 228 -14.08 17.33 -19.20
C ASN A 228 -13.00 17.80 -18.21
N LEU A 229 -12.37 18.92 -18.54
CA LEU A 229 -11.21 19.43 -17.80
C LEU A 229 -11.55 19.86 -16.37
N ALA A 230 -12.78 20.23 -16.08
CA ALA A 230 -13.21 20.55 -14.71
C ALA A 230 -13.10 19.31 -13.81
N ARG A 231 -13.68 18.18 -14.24
CA ARG A 231 -13.55 16.91 -13.51
C ARG A 231 -12.11 16.41 -13.46
N ALA A 232 -11.38 16.51 -14.56
CA ALA A 232 -9.96 16.12 -14.57
C ALA A 232 -9.16 16.85 -13.47
N THR A 233 -9.38 18.17 -13.31
CA THR A 233 -8.73 18.93 -12.22
C THR A 233 -9.20 18.56 -10.82
N GLU A 234 -10.46 18.12 -10.64
CA GLU A 234 -10.93 17.60 -9.35
C GLU A 234 -10.20 16.29 -8.99
N GLU A 235 -10.04 15.40 -9.95
CA GLU A 235 -9.39 14.11 -9.74
C GLU A 235 -7.87 14.22 -9.58
N TRP A 236 -7.17 15.08 -10.34
CA TRP A 236 -5.75 15.38 -10.08
C TRP A 236 -5.54 16.03 -8.72
N TRP A 237 -6.45 16.90 -8.28
CA TRP A 237 -6.38 17.45 -6.93
C TRP A 237 -6.57 16.37 -5.87
N ALA A 238 -7.41 15.36 -6.12
CA ALA A 238 -7.55 14.22 -5.23
C ALA A 238 -6.22 13.44 -5.10
N VAL A 239 -5.48 13.22 -6.19
CA VAL A 239 -4.12 12.62 -6.17
C VAL A 239 -3.23 13.35 -5.16
N LEU A 240 -3.13 14.67 -5.27
CA LEU A 240 -2.27 15.48 -4.40
C LEU A 240 -2.65 15.44 -2.92
N ASN A 241 -3.89 15.04 -2.60
CA ASN A 241 -4.37 14.88 -1.23
C ASN A 241 -4.04 13.52 -0.60
N HIS A 242 -3.37 12.62 -1.32
CA HIS A 242 -2.83 11.37 -0.80
C HIS A 242 -1.37 11.50 -0.35
N LEU A 243 -0.87 10.47 0.31
CA LEU A 243 0.56 10.35 0.61
C LEU A 243 1.31 10.03 -0.68
N ILE A 244 2.47 10.66 -0.90
CA ILE A 244 3.31 10.43 -2.09
C ILE A 244 3.62 8.93 -2.27
N PRO A 245 4.01 8.17 -1.22
CA PRO A 245 4.21 6.73 -1.33
C PRO A 245 2.99 5.93 -1.80
N LEU A 246 1.77 6.44 -1.67
CA LEU A 246 0.53 5.76 -2.08
C LEU A 246 0.06 6.21 -3.49
N CYS A 247 0.95 6.84 -4.24
CA CYS A 247 0.76 7.29 -5.60
C CYS A 247 1.89 6.71 -6.46
N THR A 248 1.61 5.67 -7.26
CA THR A 248 2.67 4.94 -7.96
C THR A 248 3.17 5.67 -9.21
N ARG A 249 3.86 4.96 -10.11
CA ARG A 249 4.37 5.51 -11.37
C ARG A 249 3.43 5.23 -12.53
N THR A 250 3.48 6.08 -13.53
CA THR A 250 2.70 5.97 -14.76
C THR A 250 2.99 4.70 -15.56
N TRP A 251 4.19 4.13 -15.51
CA TRP A 251 4.57 2.95 -16.30
C TRP A 251 3.97 1.64 -15.79
N GLU A 252 3.50 1.59 -14.54
CA GLU A 252 2.70 0.46 -14.04
C GLU A 252 1.36 0.35 -14.79
N TRP A 253 0.94 1.45 -15.42
CA TRP A 253 -0.32 1.57 -16.13
C TRP A 253 0.00 1.58 -17.62
N ASP A 254 -0.47 0.58 -18.38
CA ASP A 254 -0.36 0.55 -19.85
C ASP A 254 -1.24 1.66 -20.48
N LEU A 255 -0.80 2.92 -20.34
CA LEU A 255 -1.50 4.13 -20.77
C LEU A 255 -1.11 4.55 -22.19
N GLY A 256 -0.21 3.80 -22.83
CA GLY A 256 0.29 4.08 -24.17
C GLY A 256 1.50 5.00 -24.20
N ALA A 257 2.08 5.15 -25.40
CA ALA A 257 3.39 5.78 -25.61
C ALA A 257 3.46 7.31 -25.31
N ASP A 258 2.31 7.96 -25.11
CA ASP A 258 2.24 9.39 -24.85
C ASP A 258 2.35 9.74 -23.35
N HIS A 259 2.39 8.73 -22.47
CA HIS A 259 2.60 8.92 -21.04
C HIS A 259 4.08 8.76 -20.70
N PRO A 260 4.76 9.82 -20.24
CA PRO A 260 6.14 9.69 -19.78
C PRO A 260 6.18 8.80 -18.54
N GLU A 261 7.23 7.99 -18.43
CA GLU A 261 7.55 7.27 -17.18
C GLU A 261 7.87 8.32 -16.11
N ALA A 262 6.94 8.53 -15.18
CA ALA A 262 7.01 9.56 -14.16
C ALA A 262 6.14 9.15 -12.96
N ASP A 263 6.36 9.78 -11.82
CA ASP A 263 5.51 9.60 -10.66
C ASP A 263 4.15 10.26 -10.90
N ILE A 264 3.03 9.57 -10.63
CA ILE A 264 1.71 10.15 -10.91
C ILE A 264 1.45 11.42 -10.10
N TYR A 265 2.13 11.58 -8.97
CA TYR A 265 2.01 12.76 -8.11
C TYR A 265 2.58 14.00 -8.82
N GLU A 266 3.76 13.89 -9.45
CA GLU A 266 4.36 14.93 -10.29
C GLU A 266 3.47 15.25 -11.49
N VAL A 267 3.00 14.22 -12.20
CA VAL A 267 2.16 14.40 -13.38
C VAL A 267 0.85 15.10 -13.03
N ALA A 268 0.24 14.78 -11.88
CA ALA A 268 -0.96 15.45 -11.39
C ALA A 268 -0.69 16.94 -11.05
N ALA A 269 0.45 17.24 -10.43
CA ALA A 269 0.88 18.61 -10.15
C ALA A 269 1.06 19.44 -11.44
N ASP A 270 1.78 18.91 -12.42
CA ASP A 270 2.00 19.55 -13.72
C ASP A 270 0.69 19.77 -14.48
N ALA A 271 -0.20 18.78 -14.45
CA ALA A 271 -1.52 18.90 -15.04
C ALA A 271 -2.33 20.04 -14.39
N LEU A 272 -2.25 20.20 -13.06
CA LEU A 272 -2.91 21.30 -12.36
C LEU A 272 -2.29 22.67 -12.69
N VAL A 273 -0.99 22.76 -12.98
CA VAL A 273 -0.39 23.98 -13.55
C VAL A 273 -1.04 24.30 -14.89
N GLN A 274 -1.02 23.32 -15.81
CA GLN A 274 -1.50 23.47 -17.19
C GLN A 274 -2.99 23.81 -17.25
N PHE A 275 -3.80 23.20 -16.39
CA PHE A 275 -5.25 23.31 -16.38
C PHE A 275 -5.80 24.15 -15.23
N SER A 276 -4.95 24.95 -14.56
CA SER A 276 -5.29 25.78 -13.40
C SER A 276 -6.54 26.66 -13.57
N ARG A 277 -6.86 27.10 -14.80
CA ARG A 277 -8.08 27.90 -15.09
C ARG A 277 -9.39 27.13 -14.87
N TYR A 278 -9.35 25.80 -14.87
CA TYR A 278 -10.50 24.92 -14.66
C TYR A 278 -10.65 24.48 -13.20
N ALA A 279 -9.60 24.63 -12.40
CA ALA A 279 -9.59 24.24 -11.01
C ALA A 279 -10.54 25.10 -10.15
N ASP A 280 -11.27 24.43 -9.26
CA ASP A 280 -12.13 25.08 -8.27
C ASP A 280 -11.33 26.11 -7.44
N ALA A 281 -11.95 27.25 -7.15
CA ALA A 281 -11.30 28.31 -6.38
C ALA A 281 -10.87 27.85 -4.98
N ARG A 282 -11.58 26.86 -4.40
CA ARG A 282 -11.25 26.27 -3.10
C ARG A 282 -9.89 25.56 -3.12
N PHE A 283 -9.56 24.86 -4.21
CA PHE A 283 -8.28 24.18 -4.34
C PHE A 283 -7.14 25.19 -4.36
N ARG A 284 -7.29 26.25 -5.15
CA ARG A 284 -6.31 27.33 -5.28
C ARG A 284 -6.10 28.15 -4.00
N SER A 285 -7.03 28.07 -3.06
CA SER A 285 -6.90 28.71 -1.74
C SER A 285 -6.24 27.83 -0.68
N ASP A 286 -6.09 26.53 -0.98
CA ASP A 286 -5.45 25.59 -0.06
C ASP A 286 -3.94 25.79 -0.08
N PRO A 287 -3.26 25.86 1.09
CA PRO A 287 -1.80 25.97 1.15
C PRO A 287 -1.04 24.88 0.36
N LEU A 288 -1.59 23.67 0.23
CA LEU A 288 -1.00 22.60 -0.59
C LEU A 288 -0.88 23.00 -2.06
N TRP A 289 -1.82 23.80 -2.58
CA TRP A 289 -1.76 24.24 -3.98
C TRP A 289 -0.46 24.98 -4.27
N HIS A 290 -0.02 25.85 -3.35
CA HIS A 290 1.24 26.57 -3.55
C HIS A 290 2.44 25.64 -3.59
N VAL A 291 2.54 24.74 -2.61
CA VAL A 291 3.67 23.80 -2.51
C VAL A 291 3.69 22.81 -3.69
N ALA A 292 2.55 22.22 -4.01
CA ALA A 292 2.51 21.13 -4.97
C ALA A 292 2.37 21.59 -6.43
N VAL A 293 1.85 22.80 -6.69
CA VAL A 293 1.61 23.29 -8.07
C VAL A 293 2.60 24.38 -8.49
N PHE A 294 3.13 25.18 -7.55
CA PHE A 294 4.03 26.30 -7.91
C PHE A 294 5.46 26.13 -7.43
N ASP A 295 5.68 25.33 -6.39
CA ASP A 295 7.00 25.00 -5.88
C ASP A 295 7.37 23.55 -6.26
N ASP A 296 8.33 22.96 -5.57
CA ASP A 296 8.71 21.56 -5.76
C ASP A 296 7.85 20.65 -4.85
N PRO A 297 6.96 19.79 -5.41
CA PRO A 297 6.15 18.87 -4.62
C PRO A 297 6.98 17.85 -3.84
N TYR A 298 8.26 17.66 -4.16
CA TYR A 298 9.16 16.70 -3.52
C TYR A 298 10.15 17.36 -2.55
N ASP A 299 10.05 18.67 -2.26
CA ASP A 299 10.88 19.33 -1.24
C ASP A 299 10.42 18.95 0.18
N PRO A 300 11.19 18.15 0.95
CA PRO A 300 10.80 17.74 2.30
C PRO A 300 10.62 18.92 3.27
N LYS A 301 11.35 20.03 3.10
CA LYS A 301 11.24 21.21 3.97
C LYS A 301 9.97 21.99 3.69
N ALA A 302 9.61 22.16 2.42
CA ALA A 302 8.35 22.79 2.04
C ALA A 302 7.16 21.99 2.61
N ARG A 303 7.24 20.65 2.55
CA ARG A 303 6.26 19.73 3.15
C ARG A 303 6.20 19.85 4.67
N GLU A 304 7.33 19.94 5.37
CA GLU A 304 7.35 20.18 6.82
C GLU A 304 6.67 21.51 7.20
N VAL A 305 6.99 22.60 6.48
CA VAL A 305 6.37 23.92 6.71
C VAL A 305 4.86 23.88 6.47
N LEU A 306 4.43 23.15 5.44
CA LEU A 306 3.02 22.94 5.14
C LEU A 306 2.32 22.13 6.26
N GLY A 307 2.95 21.07 6.76
CA GLY A 307 2.46 20.30 7.89
C GLY A 307 2.27 21.15 9.15
N ASN A 308 3.25 22.00 9.46
CA ASN A 308 3.16 22.97 10.56
C ASN A 308 2.03 23.99 10.36
N THR A 309 1.82 24.44 9.12
CA THR A 309 0.76 25.37 8.76
C THR A 309 -0.62 24.74 9.03
N TYR A 310 -0.85 23.51 8.57
CA TYR A 310 -2.10 22.80 8.85
C TYR A 310 -2.28 22.48 10.34
N LEU A 311 -1.21 22.15 11.06
CA LEU A 311 -1.26 21.90 12.50
C LEU A 311 -1.71 23.16 13.27
N ALA A 312 -1.23 24.33 12.87
CA ALA A 312 -1.64 25.62 13.43
C ALA A 312 -3.11 25.96 13.12
N GLN A 313 -3.62 25.54 11.96
CA GLN A 313 -5.03 25.66 11.57
C GLN A 313 -5.94 24.63 12.25
N GLY A 314 -5.38 23.63 12.93
CA GLY A 314 -6.13 22.51 13.51
C GLY A 314 -6.57 21.46 12.49
N ASN A 315 -6.06 21.51 11.25
CA ASN A 315 -6.28 20.49 10.25
C ASN A 315 -5.28 19.34 10.46
N PHE A 316 -5.54 18.51 11.46
CA PHE A 316 -4.61 17.44 11.86
C PHE A 316 -4.39 16.39 10.77
N GLU A 317 -5.40 16.13 9.94
CA GLU A 317 -5.31 15.12 8.90
C GLU A 317 -4.34 15.51 7.78
N ALA A 318 -4.44 16.75 7.31
CA ALA A 318 -3.53 17.32 6.34
C ALA A 318 -2.13 17.53 6.95
N ALA A 319 -2.04 17.98 8.20
CA ALA A 319 -0.76 18.13 8.89
C ALA A 319 0.04 16.82 8.93
N GLU A 320 -0.60 15.71 9.33
CA GLU A 320 0.05 14.40 9.34
C GLU A 320 0.42 13.94 7.93
N ARG A 321 -0.43 14.16 6.93
CA ARG A 321 -0.11 13.80 5.55
C ARG A 321 1.19 14.45 5.11
N GLU A 322 1.33 15.76 5.35
CA GLU A 322 2.53 16.48 4.92
C GLU A 322 3.77 16.15 5.76
N PHE A 323 3.61 15.87 7.06
CA PHE A 323 4.74 15.37 7.86
C PHE A 323 5.20 13.98 7.41
N LEU A 324 4.29 13.10 7.01
CA LEU A 324 4.63 11.78 6.47
C LEU A 324 5.27 11.90 5.07
N ASN A 325 4.74 12.76 4.19
CA ASN A 325 5.38 13.06 2.91
C ASN A 325 6.80 13.60 3.11
N ALA A 326 6.96 14.61 3.97
CA ALA A 326 8.28 15.15 4.33
C ALA A 326 9.21 14.06 4.86
N LEU A 327 8.69 13.15 5.70
CA LEU A 327 9.47 12.07 6.28
C LEU A 327 9.96 11.12 5.19
N THR A 328 9.07 10.61 4.32
CA THR A 328 9.44 9.71 3.22
C THR A 328 10.49 10.35 2.31
N LEU A 329 10.30 11.62 1.93
CA LEU A 329 11.22 12.33 1.05
C LEU A 329 12.60 12.56 1.69
N ALA A 330 12.66 12.72 3.02
CA ALA A 330 13.90 12.94 3.75
C ALA A 330 14.77 11.68 3.94
N VAL A 331 14.23 10.47 3.76
CA VAL A 331 14.94 9.20 3.98
C VAL A 331 16.09 8.98 2.98
N GLY A 332 16.00 9.57 1.79
CA GLY A 332 17.02 9.46 0.74
C GLY A 332 18.10 10.54 0.74
N GLU A 333 17.94 11.63 1.51
CA GLU A 333 18.90 12.73 1.54
C GLU A 333 19.90 12.59 2.71
N GLU A 334 21.17 12.96 2.51
CA GLU A 334 22.18 13.13 3.57
C GLU A 334 21.82 14.32 4.51
N SER A 335 20.64 14.31 5.13
CA SER A 335 20.13 15.43 5.92
C SER A 335 19.88 15.04 7.39
N ASP A 336 20.30 15.92 8.31
CA ASP A 336 20.13 15.82 9.78
C ASP A 336 18.66 16.00 10.27
N GLN A 337 17.65 15.83 9.40
CA GLN A 337 16.31 16.40 9.60
C GLN A 337 15.15 15.46 10.04
N PRO A 338 15.16 14.14 9.80
CA PRO A 338 13.95 13.33 10.00
C PRO A 338 13.55 13.12 11.47
N ASP A 339 14.48 13.29 12.43
CA ASP A 339 14.19 13.30 13.86
C ASP A 339 13.14 14.35 14.29
N ARG A 340 13.18 15.53 13.67
CA ARG A 340 12.22 16.62 13.94
C ARG A 340 10.83 16.31 13.39
N LEU A 341 10.77 15.57 12.28
CA LEU A 341 9.51 15.11 11.69
C LEU A 341 8.86 14.06 12.59
N TYR A 342 9.64 13.14 13.15
CA TYR A 342 9.13 12.24 14.20
C TYR A 342 8.62 12.99 15.43
N ASP A 343 9.35 13.99 15.93
CA ASP A 343 8.88 14.81 17.05
C ASP A 343 7.52 15.48 16.73
N SER A 344 7.37 16.00 15.52
CA SER A 344 6.13 16.63 15.04
C SER A 344 4.97 15.62 14.93
N LEU A 345 5.23 14.44 14.38
CA LEU A 345 4.26 13.34 14.29
C LEU A 345 3.85 12.84 15.68
N ILE A 346 4.79 12.65 16.61
CA ILE A 346 4.51 12.22 17.97
C ILE A 346 3.59 13.23 18.67
N ILE A 347 3.91 14.53 18.60
CA ILE A 347 3.07 15.60 19.18
C ILE A 347 1.67 15.59 18.58
N LEU A 348 1.56 15.46 17.25
CA LEU A 348 0.29 15.38 16.56
C LEU A 348 -0.53 14.17 17.02
N TYR A 349 0.08 13.00 17.09
CA TYR A 349 -0.57 11.77 17.51
C TYR A 349 -1.04 11.83 18.96
N GLU A 350 -0.23 12.36 19.87
CA GLU A 350 -0.64 12.55 21.26
C GLU A 350 -1.82 13.53 21.39
N ARG A 351 -1.79 14.63 20.64
CA ARG A 351 -2.87 15.64 20.64
C ARG A 351 -4.19 15.09 20.09
N THR A 352 -4.12 14.12 19.18
CA THR A 352 -5.30 13.47 18.57
C THR A 352 -5.71 12.17 19.29
N GLY A 353 -5.02 11.79 20.37
CA GLY A 353 -5.32 10.58 21.14
C GLY A 353 -4.90 9.26 20.46
N ARG A 354 -4.01 9.34 19.46
CA ARG A 354 -3.52 8.21 18.66
C ARG A 354 -2.26 7.60 19.26
N ALA A 355 -2.44 6.97 20.44
CA ALA A 355 -1.34 6.45 21.24
C ALA A 355 -0.51 5.37 20.54
N ARG A 356 -1.13 4.54 19.69
CA ARG A 356 -0.45 3.50 18.91
C ARG A 356 0.57 4.13 17.97
N GLU A 357 0.13 5.05 17.11
CA GLU A 357 0.98 5.70 16.12
C GLU A 357 2.06 6.56 16.76
N ALA A 358 1.77 7.23 17.89
CA ALA A 358 2.78 7.92 18.68
C ALA A 358 3.87 6.96 19.21
N SER A 359 3.49 5.74 19.59
CA SER A 359 4.43 4.73 20.10
C SER A 359 5.29 4.15 18.98
N LEU A 360 4.70 3.92 17.81
CA LEU A 360 5.41 3.44 16.62
C LEU A 360 6.36 4.50 16.06
N ALA A 361 5.93 5.76 15.96
CA ALA A 361 6.81 6.86 15.56
C ALA A 361 8.04 7.02 16.49
N ARG A 362 7.86 6.79 17.81
CA ARG A 362 9.01 6.75 18.75
C ARG A 362 9.93 5.57 18.50
N TYR A 363 9.37 4.41 18.20
CA TYR A 363 10.16 3.22 17.89
C TYR A 363 10.94 3.43 16.60
N ASP A 364 10.29 3.90 15.54
CA ASP A 364 10.89 4.10 14.21
C ASP A 364 12.03 5.12 14.26
N ARG A 365 11.90 6.17 15.06
CA ARG A 365 12.98 7.12 15.32
C ARG A 365 14.25 6.48 15.91
N THR A 366 14.13 5.35 16.61
CA THR A 366 15.30 4.64 17.19
C THR A 366 15.98 3.68 16.21
N LEU A 367 15.36 3.44 15.05
CA LEU A 367 15.96 2.62 14.00
C LEU A 367 17.16 3.35 13.37
N PRO A 368 18.18 2.60 12.90
CA PRO A 368 19.29 3.22 12.18
C PRO A 368 18.77 3.84 10.87
N PRO A 369 19.23 5.05 10.51
CA PRO A 369 18.93 5.63 9.20
C PRO A 369 19.59 4.79 8.09
N PRO A 370 19.00 4.74 6.89
CA PRO A 370 19.62 4.04 5.77
C PRO A 370 20.98 4.68 5.45
N ASN A 371 22.02 3.85 5.33
CA ASN A 371 23.38 4.21 4.91
C ASN A 371 24.30 4.99 5.89
N THR A 372 24.14 4.89 7.22
CA THR A 372 25.21 5.26 8.19
C THR A 372 26.28 4.20 8.41
#